data_AF-A0A7S2KHQ1-F1
#
_entry.id   AF-A0A7S2KHQ1-F1
#
_cell.length_a   1.000
_cell.length_b   1.000
_cell.length_c   1.000
_cell.angle_alpha   90.00
_cell.angle_beta   90.00
_cell.angle_gamma   90.00
#
_symmetry.space_group_name_H-M   'P 1'
#
loop_
_entity.id
_entity.type
_entity.pdbx_description
1 polymer ?
#
loop_
_entity_poly.entity_id
_entity_poly.type
_entity_poly.pdbx_seq_one_letter_code
_entity_poly.pdbx_strand_id
1 'polypeptide(L)'
;ALEDMSPPITPRSVLDALVDWWTRPVEEKSELVLKTVAVTDNGPNDFTVKVVYDGQKLDEYGFGRGDGADRVRRWKRVMVEEEKNSITWVDHVPVPTMGAWIDEATQAIGECLTLTILKDPQRVEIVALTPEGSYVSDEKFKEGMQHFLTPIIQEAQQRSQDVVRARIGPAMTQSGEQSVLVSSMDRHVDYDAFFEQYVAAQRDRLEAIPNVVIQEPKDGEFFGINPENNAAHIVKFDFGSGGITVRHEDEQNTVLSTTHYRVHKRPLVLEAWHVNQTGTRSASLHLAGVVQKDANKSIERANSWFRMVGLRRPCCAMRSSAGL
;
A
#
# COMPACT_ATOMS: atom_id res chain seq x y z
N ALA A 1 -7.37 19.91 -14.40
CA ALA A 1 -7.02 20.46 -13.09
C ALA A 1 -7.45 19.49 -11.99
N LEU A 2 -7.07 19.71 -10.73
CA LEU A 2 -7.46 18.81 -9.62
C LEU A 2 -8.96 18.97 -9.26
N GLU A 3 -9.53 20.14 -9.54
CA GLU A 3 -10.95 20.45 -9.46
C GLU A 3 -11.82 19.72 -10.49
N ASP A 4 -11.26 19.30 -11.63
CA ASP A 4 -11.96 18.50 -12.67
C ASP A 4 -12.08 17.02 -12.31
N MET A 5 -11.42 16.59 -11.22
CA MET A 5 -11.47 15.19 -10.76
C MET A 5 -12.84 14.89 -10.14
N SER A 6 -13.24 13.61 -10.14
CA SER A 6 -14.52 13.16 -9.55
C SER A 6 -14.28 12.10 -8.47
N PRO A 7 -14.38 12.44 -7.16
CA PRO A 7 -14.69 13.77 -6.62
C PRO A 7 -13.53 14.77 -6.80
N PRO A 8 -13.81 16.09 -6.74
CA PRO A 8 -12.78 17.12 -6.76
C PRO A 8 -11.88 17.05 -5.53
N ILE A 9 -10.59 17.35 -5.69
CA ILE A 9 -9.63 17.33 -4.58
C ILE A 9 -8.99 18.69 -4.33
N THR A 10 -8.79 19.00 -3.06
CA THR A 10 -8.19 20.27 -2.63
C THR A 10 -6.66 20.23 -2.76
N PRO A 11 -5.99 21.40 -2.92
CA PRO A 11 -4.54 21.48 -2.79
C PRO A 11 -4.04 20.90 -1.45
N ARG A 12 -4.78 21.14 -0.37
CA ARG A 12 -4.42 20.67 0.97
C ARG A 12 -4.37 19.14 1.06
N SER A 13 -5.41 18.46 0.56
CA SER A 13 -5.45 16.98 0.55
C SER A 13 -4.31 16.34 -0.25
N VAL A 14 -3.84 17.00 -1.33
CA VAL A 14 -2.67 16.53 -2.09
C VAL A 14 -1.37 16.79 -1.33
N LEU A 15 -1.25 17.94 -0.65
CA LEU A 15 -0.10 18.23 0.22
C LEU A 15 -0.02 17.25 1.41
N ASP A 16 -1.14 16.96 2.07
CA ASP A 16 -1.20 15.99 3.17
C ASP A 16 -0.79 14.58 2.71
N ALA A 17 -1.26 14.14 1.53
CA ALA A 17 -0.86 12.85 0.95
C ALA A 17 0.63 12.81 0.55
N LEU A 18 1.19 13.93 0.07
CA LEU A 18 2.63 14.06 -0.21
C LEU A 18 3.45 14.00 1.08
N VAL A 19 3.02 14.66 2.15
CA VAL A 19 3.69 14.59 3.47
C VAL A 19 3.66 13.17 4.00
N ASP A 20 2.49 12.53 4.05
CA ASP A 20 2.37 11.13 4.48
C ASP A 20 3.29 10.21 3.68
N TRP A 21 3.29 10.31 2.34
CA TRP A 21 4.19 9.56 1.49
C TRP A 21 5.66 9.79 1.84
N TRP A 22 6.06 11.05 2.09
CA TRP A 22 7.44 11.36 2.46
C TRP A 22 7.84 10.91 3.87
N THR A 23 6.91 10.73 4.81
CA THR A 23 7.21 10.10 6.11
C THR A 23 7.53 8.61 5.99
N ARG A 24 6.97 7.91 4.98
CA ARG A 24 7.30 6.51 4.66
C ARG A 24 7.35 6.26 3.14
N PRO A 25 8.43 6.68 2.45
CA PRO A 25 8.54 6.57 1.00
C PRO A 25 9.03 5.16 0.59
N VAL A 26 8.25 4.14 0.98
CA VAL A 26 8.51 2.71 0.75
C VAL A 26 7.41 2.15 -0.15
N GLU A 27 7.81 1.61 -1.29
CA GLU A 27 6.91 0.92 -2.22
C GLU A 27 6.60 -0.50 -1.73
N GLU A 28 5.42 -1.04 -2.04
CA GLU A 28 4.94 -2.37 -1.62
C GLU A 28 6.00 -3.49 -1.77
N LYS A 29 6.55 -3.64 -2.98
CA LYS A 29 7.58 -4.66 -3.29
C LYS A 29 8.87 -4.48 -2.47
N SER A 30 9.11 -3.29 -1.96
CA SER A 30 10.30 -2.96 -1.16
C SER A 30 10.17 -3.33 0.32
N GLU A 31 8.96 -3.54 0.84
CA GLU A 31 8.76 -3.96 2.23
C GLU A 31 9.45 -5.31 2.52
N LEU A 32 9.57 -6.20 1.52
CA LEU A 32 10.27 -7.49 1.64
C LEU A 32 11.74 -7.32 2.05
N VAL A 33 12.45 -6.41 1.38
CA VAL A 33 13.87 -6.09 1.60
C VAL A 33 14.08 -4.94 2.58
N LEU A 34 13.02 -4.38 3.17
CA LEU A 34 13.15 -3.28 4.13
C LEU A 34 13.87 -3.74 5.40
N LYS A 35 14.80 -2.90 5.87
CA LYS A 35 15.44 -3.02 7.20
C LYS A 35 14.88 -1.99 8.16
N THR A 36 14.96 -0.71 7.80
CA THR A 36 14.48 0.40 8.64
C THR A 36 13.92 1.57 7.81
N VAL A 37 12.96 2.28 8.41
CA VAL A 37 12.62 3.65 8.04
C VAL A 37 12.83 4.49 9.30
N ALA A 38 13.84 5.37 9.27
CA ALA A 38 14.07 6.34 10.33
C ALA A 38 13.53 7.70 9.87
N VAL A 39 12.73 8.33 10.72
CA VAL A 39 12.29 9.73 10.56
C VAL A 39 12.85 10.52 11.72
N THR A 40 13.62 11.57 11.41
CA THR A 40 14.12 12.55 12.37
C THR A 40 13.30 13.82 12.22
N ASP A 41 12.59 14.20 13.28
CA ASP A 41 11.92 15.49 13.38
C ASP A 41 12.98 16.59 13.58
N ASN A 42 13.02 17.56 12.67
CA ASN A 42 13.88 18.74 12.73
C ASN A 42 13.07 20.01 13.12
N GLY A 43 11.75 19.90 13.25
CA GLY A 43 10.82 21.00 13.50
C GLY A 43 9.43 20.77 12.88
N PRO A 44 8.42 21.61 13.18
CA PRO A 44 7.01 21.35 12.85
C PRO A 44 6.68 21.06 11.38
N ASN A 45 7.54 21.50 10.46
CA ASN A 45 7.41 21.33 9.03
C ASN A 45 8.74 20.87 8.37
N ASP A 46 9.68 20.31 9.13
CA ASP A 46 11.00 19.92 8.63
C ASP A 46 11.39 18.56 9.22
N PHE A 47 11.60 17.56 8.37
CA PHE A 47 11.98 16.23 8.81
C PHE A 47 12.97 15.56 7.85
N THR A 48 13.81 14.68 8.39
CA THR A 48 14.74 13.86 7.61
C THR A 48 14.25 12.42 7.59
N VAL A 49 14.02 11.85 6.41
CA VAL A 49 13.68 10.42 6.25
C VAL A 49 14.87 9.64 5.69
N LYS A 50 15.19 8.49 6.29
CA LYS A 50 16.21 7.54 5.82
C LYS A 50 15.60 6.14 5.75
N VAL A 51 15.54 5.60 4.53
CA VAL A 51 15.08 4.25 4.21
C VAL A 51 16.29 3.37 3.92
N VAL A 52 16.46 2.32 4.72
CA VAL A 52 17.54 1.34 4.57
C VAL A 52 16.95 -0.02 4.21
N TYR A 53 17.48 -0.62 3.15
CA TYR A 53 17.21 -2.00 2.76
C TYR A 53 18.27 -2.93 3.34
N ASP A 54 17.85 -4.13 3.68
CA ASP A 54 18.68 -5.15 4.29
C ASP A 54 19.58 -5.81 3.25
N GLY A 55 20.90 -5.73 3.47
CA GLY A 55 21.89 -6.24 2.53
C GLY A 55 21.80 -7.75 2.33
N GLN A 56 21.54 -8.52 3.38
CA GLN A 56 21.44 -9.98 3.28
C GLN A 56 20.23 -10.39 2.44
N LYS A 57 19.08 -9.75 2.67
CA LYS A 57 17.89 -9.98 1.83
C LYS A 57 18.14 -9.55 0.38
N LEU A 58 18.80 -8.40 0.15
CA LEU A 58 19.13 -7.96 -1.20
C LEU A 58 20.04 -8.97 -1.93
N ASP A 59 21.00 -9.57 -1.23
CA ASP A 59 21.83 -10.65 -1.77
C ASP A 59 20.98 -11.89 -2.13
N GLU A 60 20.05 -12.32 -1.26
CA GLU A 60 19.11 -13.42 -1.52
C GLU A 60 18.24 -13.19 -2.77
N TYR A 61 17.77 -11.96 -2.99
CA TYR A 61 16.99 -11.58 -4.18
C TYR A 61 17.87 -11.24 -5.41
N GLY A 62 19.20 -11.34 -5.33
CA GLY A 62 20.11 -11.05 -6.44
C GLY A 62 20.29 -9.57 -6.80
N PHE A 63 19.88 -8.65 -5.92
CA PHE A 63 20.05 -7.19 -6.07
C PHE A 63 21.14 -6.59 -5.15
N GLY A 64 21.76 -7.43 -4.33
CA GLY A 64 22.78 -7.09 -3.34
C GLY A 64 24.20 -7.01 -3.90
N ARG A 65 25.19 -6.94 -2.99
CA ARG A 65 26.63 -6.86 -3.31
C ARG A 65 27.36 -8.19 -3.09
N GLY A 66 26.72 -9.17 -2.45
CA GLY A 66 27.25 -10.49 -2.12
C GLY A 66 28.01 -10.54 -0.79
N ASP A 67 28.01 -9.46 -0.02
CA ASP A 67 28.71 -9.31 1.27
C ASP A 67 27.78 -8.91 2.43
N GLY A 68 26.47 -8.90 2.22
CA GLY A 68 25.47 -8.49 3.20
C GLY A 68 25.42 -6.98 3.50
N ALA A 69 26.07 -6.13 2.71
CA ALA A 69 26.08 -4.68 2.93
C ALA A 69 24.69 -4.05 2.72
N ASP A 70 24.19 -3.34 3.74
CA ASP A 70 22.92 -2.61 3.66
C ASP A 70 22.94 -1.50 2.60
N ARG A 71 21.77 -1.19 2.04
CA ARG A 71 21.62 -0.15 1.02
C ARG A 71 20.73 0.98 1.50
N VAL A 72 21.24 2.21 1.49
CA VAL A 72 20.46 3.42 1.75
C VAL A 72 19.70 3.79 0.49
N ARG A 73 18.47 3.28 0.35
CA ARG A 73 17.63 3.46 -0.84
C ARG A 73 17.18 4.90 -1.04
N ARG A 74 16.79 5.56 0.05
CA ARG A 74 16.36 6.96 0.10
C ARG A 74 16.91 7.59 1.38
N TRP A 75 17.47 8.78 1.27
CA TRP A 75 17.84 9.61 2.41
C TRP A 75 17.58 11.05 1.99
N LYS A 76 16.61 11.70 2.62
CA LYS A 76 16.08 13.00 2.18
C LYS A 76 15.76 13.87 3.37
N ARG A 77 16.06 15.17 3.29
CA ARG A 77 15.43 16.19 4.14
C ARG A 77 14.24 16.77 3.41
N VAL A 78 13.12 16.94 4.10
CA VAL A 78 11.84 17.38 3.56
C VAL A 78 11.36 18.57 4.38
N MET A 79 10.98 19.64 3.69
CA MET A 79 10.48 20.89 4.26
C MET A 79 9.10 21.19 3.66
N VAL A 80 8.12 21.51 4.50
CA VAL A 80 6.74 21.79 4.12
C VAL A 80 6.45 23.28 4.32
N GLU A 81 5.88 23.94 3.33
CA GLU A 81 5.47 25.35 3.43
C GLU A 81 3.97 25.44 3.20
N GLU A 82 3.18 25.17 4.25
CA GLU A 82 1.72 25.06 4.17
C GLU A 82 1.05 26.31 3.56
N GLU A 83 1.54 27.50 3.92
CA GLU A 83 1.05 28.79 3.41
C GLU A 83 1.19 28.89 1.89
N LYS A 84 2.31 28.38 1.35
CA LYS A 84 2.62 28.36 -0.09
C LYS A 84 2.04 27.16 -0.82
N ASN A 85 1.53 26.16 -0.09
CA ASN A 85 1.10 24.86 -0.62
C ASN A 85 2.27 24.15 -1.35
N SER A 86 3.49 24.28 -0.81
CA SER A 86 4.70 23.67 -1.37
C SER A 86 5.37 22.69 -0.41
N ILE A 87 6.13 21.78 -1.00
CA ILE A 87 6.99 20.82 -0.32
C ILE A 87 8.33 20.76 -1.08
N THR A 88 9.42 20.95 -0.35
CA THR A 88 10.79 20.94 -0.88
C THR A 88 11.55 19.79 -0.26
N TRP A 89 12.27 19.02 -1.04
CA TRP A 89 13.15 17.98 -0.51
C TRP A 89 14.54 18.00 -1.17
N VAL A 90 15.54 17.59 -0.40
CA VAL A 90 16.94 17.47 -0.83
C VAL A 90 17.35 16.00 -0.71
N ASP A 91 17.91 15.46 -1.78
CA ASP A 91 18.37 14.07 -1.82
C ASP A 91 19.82 13.95 -1.36
N HIS A 92 20.09 13.06 -0.42
CA HIS A 92 21.44 12.74 0.06
C HIS A 92 22.05 11.51 -0.62
N VAL A 93 21.23 10.72 -1.32
CA VAL A 93 21.66 9.54 -2.09
C VAL A 93 20.97 9.51 -3.46
N PRO A 94 21.64 9.05 -4.53
CA PRO A 94 21.09 9.09 -5.89
C PRO A 94 19.92 8.10 -6.05
N VAL A 95 18.69 8.61 -6.03
CA VAL A 95 17.47 7.80 -6.14
C VAL A 95 17.36 6.99 -7.46
N PRO A 96 17.78 7.51 -8.64
CA PRO A 96 17.71 6.75 -9.90
C PRO A 96 18.57 5.47 -9.91
N THR A 97 19.72 5.47 -9.22
CA THR A 97 20.63 4.31 -9.12
C THR A 97 20.33 3.44 -7.89
N MET A 98 19.06 3.39 -7.45
CA MET A 98 18.59 2.69 -6.25
C MET A 98 19.27 3.14 -4.94
N GLY A 99 19.75 4.39 -4.85
CA GLY A 99 20.47 4.91 -3.68
C GLY A 99 21.95 4.50 -3.68
N ALA A 100 22.55 4.41 -2.49
CA ALA A 100 23.97 4.08 -2.27
C ALA A 100 24.13 2.97 -1.22
N TRP A 101 25.26 2.25 -1.23
CA TRP A 101 25.61 1.31 -0.16
C TRP A 101 25.87 2.07 1.15
N ILE A 102 25.66 1.44 2.31
CA ILE A 102 25.70 2.13 3.61
C ILE A 102 27.08 2.69 3.98
N ASP A 103 28.14 2.10 3.44
CA ASP A 103 29.55 2.53 3.53
C ASP A 103 29.90 3.68 2.55
N GLU A 104 29.14 3.82 1.47
CA GLU A 104 29.28 4.89 0.46
C GLU A 104 28.33 6.08 0.69
N ALA A 105 27.25 5.87 1.44
CA ALA A 105 26.17 6.84 1.64
C ALA A 105 26.60 8.03 2.52
N THR A 106 26.94 9.15 1.87
CA THR A 106 27.22 10.42 2.55
C THR A 106 25.97 11.29 2.69
N GLN A 107 26.03 12.30 3.55
CA GLN A 107 24.95 13.29 3.71
C GLN A 107 25.17 14.53 2.81
N ALA A 108 25.82 14.34 1.66
CA ALA A 108 26.05 15.41 0.70
C ALA A 108 24.71 16.02 0.21
N ILE A 109 24.74 17.29 -0.20
CA ILE A 109 23.58 17.95 -0.80
C ILE A 109 23.53 17.53 -2.26
N GLY A 110 22.60 16.63 -2.59
CA GLY A 110 22.28 16.26 -3.97
C GLY A 110 21.19 17.17 -4.55
N GLU A 111 20.40 16.62 -5.46
CA GLU A 111 19.32 17.34 -6.14
C GLU A 111 18.29 17.89 -5.14
N CYS A 112 17.88 19.14 -5.35
CA CYS A 112 16.83 19.80 -4.59
C CYS A 112 15.58 19.91 -5.47
N LEU A 113 14.45 19.42 -4.98
CA LEU A 113 13.19 19.41 -5.70
C LEU A 113 12.11 20.13 -4.88
N THR A 114 11.52 21.16 -5.46
CA THR A 114 10.37 21.88 -4.91
C THR A 114 9.14 21.55 -5.73
N LEU A 115 8.08 21.07 -5.08
CA LEU A 115 6.75 20.91 -5.65
C LEU A 115 5.83 21.97 -5.04
N THR A 116 5.12 22.72 -5.88
CA THR A 116 4.17 23.77 -5.46
C THR A 116 2.80 23.51 -6.08
N ILE A 117 1.74 23.51 -5.27
CA ILE A 117 0.36 23.36 -5.75
C ILE A 117 -0.26 24.75 -5.94
N LEU A 118 -0.17 25.24 -7.18
CA LEU A 118 -0.71 26.53 -7.58
C LEU A 118 -2.24 26.45 -7.72
N LYS A 119 -2.94 27.52 -7.38
CA LYS A 119 -4.41 27.55 -7.28
C LYS A 119 -5.12 28.12 -8.52
N ASP A 120 -4.44 28.93 -9.33
CA ASP A 120 -5.04 29.62 -10.47
C ASP A 120 -4.09 29.64 -11.70
N PRO A 121 -4.45 28.95 -12.82
CA PRO A 121 -5.29 27.75 -12.80
C PRO A 121 -4.68 26.65 -11.93
N GLN A 122 -5.50 25.76 -11.36
CA GLN A 122 -5.03 24.77 -10.39
C GLN A 122 -4.11 23.72 -11.04
N ARG A 123 -2.83 23.73 -10.66
CA ARG A 123 -1.76 22.90 -11.26
C ARG A 123 -0.67 22.58 -10.25
N VAL A 124 0.06 21.50 -10.50
CA VAL A 124 1.30 21.19 -9.79
C VAL A 124 2.47 21.73 -10.61
N GLU A 125 3.25 22.62 -10.01
CA GLU A 125 4.53 23.08 -10.52
C GLU A 125 5.65 22.32 -9.82
N ILE A 126 6.69 21.94 -10.55
CA ILE A 126 7.83 21.17 -10.03
C ILE A 126 9.10 21.82 -10.55
N VAL A 127 9.97 22.19 -9.63
CA VAL A 127 11.27 22.79 -9.89
C VAL A 127 12.34 21.87 -9.32
N ALA A 128 13.15 21.28 -10.18
CA ALA A 128 14.32 20.50 -9.77
C ALA A 128 15.60 21.27 -10.08
N LEU A 129 16.49 21.37 -9.10
CA LEU A 129 17.80 22.01 -9.16
C LEU A 129 18.88 20.97 -8.90
N THR A 130 19.85 20.87 -9.80
CA THR A 130 21.06 20.07 -9.59
C THR A 130 21.97 20.73 -8.54
N PRO A 131 22.96 20.02 -7.97
CA PRO A 131 23.93 20.59 -7.04
C PRO A 131 24.70 21.81 -7.59
N GLU A 132 24.86 21.88 -8.92
CA GLU A 132 25.49 22.99 -9.65
C GLU A 132 24.54 24.19 -9.88
N GLY A 133 23.27 24.09 -9.46
CA GLY A 133 22.24 25.12 -9.64
C GLY A 133 21.57 25.12 -11.01
N SER A 134 21.70 24.05 -11.80
CA SER A 134 21.02 23.93 -13.10
C SER A 134 19.58 23.43 -12.92
N TYR A 135 18.65 23.92 -13.74
CA TYR A 135 17.27 23.44 -13.75
C TYR A 135 17.12 22.14 -14.54
N VAL A 136 16.40 21.16 -13.99
CA VAL A 136 15.99 19.93 -14.69
C VAL A 136 14.53 20.07 -15.12
N SER A 137 14.26 19.93 -16.42
CA SER A 137 12.94 20.17 -17.00
C SER A 137 12.67 19.40 -18.32
N ASP A 138 13.43 18.33 -18.59
CA ASP A 138 13.23 17.52 -19.79
C ASP A 138 11.97 16.61 -19.71
N GLU A 139 11.60 16.02 -20.85
CA GLU A 139 10.42 15.14 -20.92
C GLU A 139 10.55 13.88 -20.06
N LYS A 140 11.76 13.35 -19.82
CA LYS A 140 11.96 12.18 -18.95
C LYS A 140 11.72 12.52 -17.49
N PHE A 141 12.17 13.71 -17.05
CA PHE A 141 11.88 14.23 -15.72
C PHE A 141 10.37 14.40 -15.52
N LYS A 142 9.69 14.99 -16.51
CA LYS A 142 8.23 15.15 -16.52
C LYS A 142 7.49 13.80 -16.46
N GLU A 143 7.86 12.82 -17.29
CA GLU A 143 7.29 11.47 -17.26
C GLU A 143 7.52 10.78 -15.89
N GLY A 144 8.74 10.87 -15.36
CA GLY A 144 9.09 10.32 -14.04
C GLY A 144 8.27 10.96 -12.91
N MET A 145 8.11 12.28 -12.93
CA MET A 145 7.28 13.00 -11.95
C MET A 145 5.79 12.70 -12.12
N GLN A 146 5.28 12.49 -13.34
CA GLN A 146 3.91 12.02 -13.56
C GLN A 146 3.68 10.63 -12.98
N HIS A 147 4.61 9.69 -13.21
CA HIS A 147 4.55 8.35 -12.63
C HIS A 147 4.61 8.37 -11.10
N PHE A 148 5.44 9.25 -10.52
CA PHE A 148 5.55 9.44 -9.08
C PHE A 148 4.31 10.07 -8.44
N LEU A 149 3.76 11.14 -9.02
CA LEU A 149 2.67 11.92 -8.41
C LEU A 149 1.28 11.31 -8.63
N THR A 150 1.06 10.61 -9.75
CA THR A 150 -0.27 10.08 -10.08
C THR A 150 -0.84 9.16 -8.97
N PRO A 151 -0.09 8.19 -8.40
CA PRO A 151 -0.58 7.38 -7.28
C PRO A 151 -0.91 8.19 -6.02
N ILE A 152 -0.09 9.20 -5.68
CA ILE A 152 -0.28 10.04 -4.48
C ILE A 152 -1.53 10.92 -4.63
N ILE A 153 -1.75 11.47 -5.83
CA ILE A 153 -2.94 12.27 -6.17
C ILE A 153 -4.21 11.39 -6.17
N GLN A 154 -4.12 10.17 -6.70
CA GLN A 154 -5.21 9.18 -6.65
C GLN A 154 -5.50 8.74 -5.21
N GLU A 155 -4.48 8.61 -4.35
CA GLU A 155 -4.68 8.30 -2.93
C GLU A 155 -5.35 9.47 -2.19
N ALA A 156 -4.91 10.71 -2.42
CA ALA A 156 -5.56 11.91 -1.89
C ALA A 156 -7.05 11.98 -2.27
N GLN A 157 -7.39 11.58 -3.50
CA GLN A 157 -8.76 11.47 -3.97
C GLN A 157 -9.53 10.35 -3.26
N GLN A 158 -8.99 9.14 -3.22
CA GLN A 158 -9.62 7.99 -2.56
C GLN A 158 -9.93 8.29 -1.09
N ARG A 159 -8.99 8.90 -0.36
CA ARG A 159 -9.14 9.30 1.04
C ARG A 159 -10.31 10.26 1.30
N SER A 160 -10.76 11.01 0.29
CA SER A 160 -11.94 11.88 0.38
C SER A 160 -13.28 11.11 0.30
N GLN A 161 -13.24 9.87 -0.22
CA GLN A 161 -14.39 8.97 -0.36
C GLN A 161 -14.42 7.88 0.71
N ASP A 162 -13.30 7.64 1.40
CA ASP A 162 -13.18 6.61 2.42
C ASP A 162 -14.12 6.85 3.61
N VAL A 163 -15.07 5.94 3.80
CA VAL A 163 -16.04 5.93 4.92
C VAL A 163 -15.49 5.27 6.18
N VAL A 164 -14.44 4.44 6.04
CA VAL A 164 -13.75 3.77 7.16
C VAL A 164 -12.24 3.96 7.05
N ARG A 165 -11.56 3.99 8.21
CA ARG A 165 -10.10 4.16 8.30
C ARG A 165 -9.43 2.95 8.95
N ALA A 166 -8.27 2.56 8.44
CA ALA A 166 -7.43 1.54 9.07
C ALA A 166 -6.37 2.19 9.99
N ARG A 167 -6.01 1.49 11.06
CA ARG A 167 -4.91 1.87 11.96
C ARG A 167 -4.19 0.64 12.48
N ILE A 168 -2.91 0.76 12.84
CA ILE A 168 -2.23 -0.27 13.63
C ILE A 168 -2.71 -0.14 15.09
N GLY A 169 -3.02 -1.26 15.73
CA GLY A 169 -3.43 -1.32 17.13
C GLY A 169 -3.28 -2.72 17.73
N PRO A 170 -3.68 -2.91 19.00
CA PRO A 170 -3.69 -4.23 19.64
C PRO A 170 -4.61 -5.19 18.88
N ALA A 171 -4.16 -6.41 18.63
CA ALA A 171 -4.95 -7.43 17.96
C ALA A 171 -6.22 -7.77 18.77
N MET A 172 -7.35 -7.95 18.08
CA MET A 172 -8.62 -8.37 18.69
C MET A 172 -8.65 -9.87 18.96
N THR A 173 -7.82 -10.64 18.25
CA THR A 173 -7.78 -12.12 18.33
C THR A 173 -6.69 -12.69 19.23
N GLN A 174 -5.60 -11.96 19.47
CA GLN A 174 -4.41 -12.49 20.13
C GLN A 174 -3.82 -11.43 21.07
N SER A 175 -3.95 -11.63 22.38
CA SER A 175 -3.45 -10.69 23.37
C SER A 175 -1.93 -10.49 23.25
N GLY A 176 -1.48 -9.24 23.35
CA GLY A 176 -0.06 -8.85 23.23
C GLY A 176 0.42 -8.56 21.80
N GLU A 177 -0.31 -9.00 20.78
CA GLU A 177 0.07 -8.78 19.37
C GLU A 177 -0.45 -7.45 18.80
N GLN A 178 0.12 -7.03 17.68
CA GLN A 178 -0.41 -5.94 16.86
C GLN A 178 -1.15 -6.44 15.62
N SER A 179 -2.07 -5.63 15.11
CA SER A 179 -2.82 -5.84 13.87
C SER A 179 -3.24 -4.51 13.26
N VAL A 180 -3.53 -4.54 11.98
CA VAL A 180 -4.30 -3.50 11.31
C VAL A 180 -5.77 -3.71 11.69
N LEU A 181 -6.43 -2.64 12.14
CA LEU A 181 -7.84 -2.61 12.48
C LEU A 181 -8.53 -1.51 11.69
N VAL A 182 -9.58 -1.86 10.94
CA VAL A 182 -10.50 -0.91 10.34
C VAL A 182 -11.48 -0.40 11.41
N SER A 183 -11.86 0.88 11.35
CA SER A 183 -12.92 1.45 12.18
C SER A 183 -14.24 0.68 12.02
N SER A 184 -15.11 0.69 13.04
CA SER A 184 -16.43 0.04 13.01
C SER A 184 -17.17 0.36 11.72
N MET A 185 -17.57 -0.70 11.01
CA MET A 185 -18.27 -0.67 9.73
C MET A 185 -19.79 -0.84 9.91
N ASP A 186 -20.27 -0.97 11.16
CA ASP A 186 -21.66 -1.27 11.55
C ASP A 186 -22.69 -0.27 11.00
N ARG A 187 -22.27 0.94 10.60
CA ARG A 187 -23.11 1.99 10.00
C ARG A 187 -23.10 2.02 8.47
N HIS A 188 -22.25 1.22 7.84
CA HIS A 188 -21.91 1.33 6.42
C HIS A 188 -22.26 0.08 5.62
N VAL A 189 -22.30 -1.10 6.25
CA VAL A 189 -22.51 -2.39 5.60
C VAL A 189 -22.91 -3.45 6.63
N ASP A 190 -23.58 -4.52 6.21
CA ASP A 190 -23.80 -5.71 7.03
C ASP A 190 -22.67 -6.75 6.86
N TYR A 191 -22.58 -7.72 7.78
CA TYR A 191 -21.53 -8.75 7.77
C TYR A 191 -21.54 -9.60 6.50
N ASP A 192 -22.71 -10.12 6.11
CA ASP A 192 -22.87 -11.04 4.97
C ASP A 192 -22.41 -10.33 3.69
N ALA A 193 -22.90 -9.11 3.48
CA ALA A 193 -22.57 -8.26 2.34
C ALA A 193 -21.09 -7.88 2.28
N PHE A 194 -20.50 -7.46 3.40
CA PHE A 194 -19.09 -7.10 3.45
C PHE A 194 -18.21 -8.31 3.14
N PHE A 195 -18.46 -9.44 3.78
CA PHE A 195 -17.64 -10.65 3.61
C PHE A 195 -17.70 -11.17 2.17
N GLU A 196 -18.90 -11.27 1.58
CA GLU A 196 -19.07 -11.64 0.16
C GLU A 196 -18.24 -10.72 -0.77
N GLN A 197 -18.34 -9.40 -0.59
CA GLN A 197 -17.64 -8.44 -1.47
C GLN A 197 -16.13 -8.37 -1.22
N TYR A 198 -15.68 -8.61 0.01
CA TYR A 198 -14.26 -8.65 0.34
C TYR A 198 -13.58 -9.87 -0.27
N VAL A 199 -14.21 -11.05 -0.20
CA VAL A 199 -13.73 -12.27 -0.87
C VAL A 199 -13.72 -12.07 -2.40
N ALA A 200 -14.77 -11.48 -2.97
CA ALA A 200 -14.80 -11.14 -4.40
C ALA A 200 -13.69 -10.13 -4.78
N ALA A 201 -13.39 -9.15 -3.95
CA ALA A 201 -12.29 -8.21 -4.18
C ALA A 201 -10.91 -8.90 -4.16
N GLN A 202 -10.70 -9.93 -3.32
CA GLN A 202 -9.47 -10.74 -3.40
C GLN A 202 -9.38 -11.51 -4.72
N ARG A 203 -10.49 -12.09 -5.19
CA ARG A 203 -10.55 -12.79 -6.48
C ARG A 203 -10.22 -11.86 -7.66
N ASP A 204 -10.88 -10.71 -7.73
CA ASP A 204 -10.62 -9.69 -8.75
C ASP A 204 -9.14 -9.25 -8.79
N ARG A 205 -8.47 -9.22 -7.63
CA ARG A 205 -7.02 -8.90 -7.57
C ARG A 205 -6.13 -9.98 -8.16
N LEU A 206 -6.55 -11.24 -8.16
CA LEU A 206 -5.83 -12.32 -8.83
C LEU A 206 -6.16 -12.37 -10.33
N GLU A 207 -7.43 -12.15 -10.71
CA GLU A 207 -7.87 -12.04 -12.10
C GLU A 207 -7.24 -10.85 -12.84
N ALA A 208 -6.78 -9.83 -12.10
CA ALA A 208 -6.06 -8.67 -12.65
C ALA A 208 -4.54 -8.90 -12.86
N ILE A 209 -3.98 -10.01 -12.38
CA ILE A 209 -2.56 -10.35 -12.62
C ILE A 209 -2.45 -10.95 -14.03
N PRO A 210 -1.58 -10.42 -14.91
CA PRO A 210 -1.37 -11.00 -16.24
C PRO A 210 -1.05 -12.50 -16.19
N ASN A 211 -1.64 -13.25 -17.12
CA ASN A 211 -1.44 -14.69 -17.32
C ASN A 211 -1.88 -15.61 -16.17
N VAL A 212 -2.38 -15.08 -15.04
CA VAL A 212 -2.87 -15.92 -13.93
C VAL A 212 -4.14 -16.68 -14.29
N VAL A 213 -4.13 -17.97 -14.01
CA VAL A 213 -5.28 -18.88 -14.14
C VAL A 213 -5.91 -19.07 -12.76
N ILE A 214 -7.21 -18.79 -12.65
CA ILE A 214 -7.97 -19.04 -11.43
C ILE A 214 -8.44 -20.49 -11.37
N GLN A 215 -8.26 -21.14 -10.22
CA GLN A 215 -8.74 -22.49 -9.94
C GLN A 215 -9.55 -22.52 -8.63
N GLU A 216 -10.64 -23.28 -8.62
CA GLU A 216 -11.53 -23.45 -7.46
C GLU A 216 -11.56 -24.94 -7.07
N PRO A 217 -10.66 -25.42 -6.19
CA PRO A 217 -10.54 -26.85 -5.87
C PRO A 217 -11.71 -27.39 -5.04
N LYS A 218 -12.39 -26.53 -4.28
CA LYS A 218 -13.48 -26.82 -3.35
C LYS A 218 -14.07 -25.52 -2.81
N ASP A 219 -15.22 -25.62 -2.15
CA ASP A 219 -15.84 -24.49 -1.45
C ASP A 219 -14.91 -23.89 -0.39
N GLY A 220 -14.91 -22.56 -0.28
CA GLY A 220 -14.07 -21.82 0.67
C GLY A 220 -12.61 -21.62 0.24
N GLU A 221 -12.22 -22.00 -0.98
CA GLU A 221 -10.84 -21.89 -1.47
C GLU A 221 -10.76 -21.55 -2.96
N PHE A 222 -9.90 -20.62 -3.34
CA PHE A 222 -9.47 -20.43 -4.73
C PHE A 222 -7.98 -20.08 -4.83
N PHE A 223 -7.40 -20.43 -5.97
CA PHE A 223 -6.00 -20.17 -6.32
C PHE A 223 -5.94 -19.26 -7.54
N GLY A 224 -4.95 -18.36 -7.59
CA GLY A 224 -4.44 -17.80 -8.83
C GLY A 224 -3.02 -18.32 -9.05
N ILE A 225 -2.80 -19.07 -10.13
CA ILE A 225 -1.50 -19.64 -10.48
C ILE A 225 -1.00 -18.96 -11.76
N ASN A 226 0.22 -18.42 -11.75
CA ASN A 226 0.88 -17.95 -12.97
C ASN A 226 1.58 -19.14 -13.65
N PRO A 227 1.22 -19.52 -14.89
CA PRO A 227 1.80 -20.69 -15.56
C PRO A 227 3.24 -20.47 -16.06
N GLU A 228 3.75 -19.24 -16.10
CA GLU A 228 5.11 -18.94 -16.59
C GLU A 228 6.19 -19.25 -15.54
N ASN A 229 5.86 -19.05 -14.27
CA ASN A 229 6.77 -19.24 -13.14
C ASN A 229 6.16 -20.09 -12.01
N ASN A 230 5.03 -20.75 -12.24
CA ASN A 230 4.31 -21.58 -11.26
C ASN A 230 3.99 -20.90 -9.89
N ALA A 231 4.15 -19.58 -9.76
CA ALA A 231 3.90 -18.87 -8.51
C ALA A 231 2.38 -18.83 -8.22
N ALA A 232 2.01 -19.03 -6.96
CA ALA A 232 0.63 -19.22 -6.55
C ALA A 232 0.18 -18.25 -5.46
N HIS A 233 -0.98 -17.64 -5.66
CA HIS A 233 -1.73 -16.93 -4.62
C HIS A 233 -2.93 -17.77 -4.20
N ILE A 234 -2.94 -18.19 -2.94
CA ILE A 234 -3.91 -19.12 -2.38
C ILE A 234 -4.81 -18.38 -1.39
N VAL A 235 -6.11 -18.27 -1.71
CA VAL A 235 -7.12 -17.62 -0.88
C VAL A 235 -8.03 -18.67 -0.26
N LYS A 236 -7.98 -18.77 1.07
CA LYS A 236 -8.88 -19.60 1.89
C LYS A 236 -9.79 -18.70 2.70
N PHE A 237 -11.09 -19.00 2.76
CA PHE A 237 -12.06 -18.19 3.50
C PHE A 237 -13.12 -19.06 4.19
N ASP A 238 -13.52 -18.65 5.39
CA ASP A 238 -14.57 -19.29 6.17
C ASP A 238 -15.58 -18.25 6.66
N PHE A 239 -16.81 -18.32 6.13
CA PHE A 239 -17.89 -17.39 6.43
C PHE A 239 -18.37 -17.48 7.89
N GLY A 240 -18.22 -18.63 8.54
CA GLY A 240 -18.65 -18.85 9.92
C GLY A 240 -17.83 -18.02 10.92
N SER A 241 -16.51 -18.17 10.87
CA SER A 241 -15.52 -17.52 11.73
C SER A 241 -15.12 -16.10 11.29
N GLY A 242 -15.39 -15.76 10.03
CA GLY A 242 -14.99 -14.50 9.40
C GLY A 242 -13.52 -14.48 8.96
N GLY A 243 -12.83 -15.62 8.98
CA GLY A 243 -11.42 -15.73 8.58
C GLY A 243 -11.24 -15.73 7.07
N ILE A 244 -10.27 -14.96 6.57
CA ILE A 244 -9.75 -15.05 5.20
C ILE A 244 -8.22 -15.09 5.30
N THR A 245 -7.59 -15.99 4.56
CA THR A 245 -6.13 -16.16 4.53
C THR A 245 -5.67 -16.12 3.08
N VAL A 246 -4.75 -15.21 2.78
CA VAL A 246 -4.12 -15.06 1.47
C VAL A 246 -2.65 -15.46 1.62
N ARG A 247 -2.27 -16.60 1.04
CA ARG A 247 -0.92 -17.17 1.10
C ARG A 247 -0.25 -17.02 -0.25
N HIS A 248 1.00 -16.57 -0.27
CA HIS A 248 1.81 -16.43 -1.47
C HIS A 248 2.90 -17.51 -1.47
N GLU A 249 2.99 -18.27 -2.56
CA GLU A 249 3.95 -19.36 -2.77
C GLU A 249 4.77 -19.12 -4.03
N ASP A 250 6.06 -19.46 -3.97
CA ASP A 250 6.97 -19.44 -5.13
C ASP A 250 6.81 -20.69 -6.02
N GLU A 251 7.64 -20.78 -7.05
CA GLU A 251 7.65 -21.88 -8.01
C GLU A 251 7.97 -23.25 -7.38
N GLN A 252 8.67 -23.26 -6.24
CA GLN A 252 8.99 -24.45 -5.44
C GLN A 252 7.88 -24.81 -4.42
N ASN A 253 6.79 -24.03 -4.35
CA ASN A 253 5.74 -24.11 -3.32
C ASN A 253 6.22 -23.69 -1.91
N THR A 254 7.30 -22.92 -1.80
CA THR A 254 7.72 -22.31 -0.53
C THR A 254 6.77 -21.17 -0.20
N VAL A 255 6.24 -21.17 1.02
CA VAL A 255 5.36 -20.09 1.49
C VAL A 255 6.19 -18.82 1.74
N LEU A 256 6.18 -17.90 0.78
CA LEU A 256 6.87 -16.61 0.87
C LEU A 256 6.26 -15.71 1.94
N SER A 257 4.93 -15.72 2.05
CA SER A 257 4.22 -15.02 3.11
C SER A 257 2.75 -15.46 3.22
N THR A 258 2.13 -15.11 4.35
CA THR A 258 0.68 -15.25 4.56
C THR A 258 0.10 -13.99 5.18
N THR A 259 -0.87 -13.37 4.50
CA THR A 259 -1.67 -12.29 5.08
C THR A 259 -3.00 -12.86 5.56
N HIS A 260 -3.30 -12.66 6.83
CA HIS A 260 -4.54 -13.07 7.46
C HIS A 260 -5.45 -11.86 7.63
N TYR A 261 -6.75 -12.11 7.47
CA TYR A 261 -7.82 -11.17 7.68
C TYR A 261 -8.89 -11.84 8.55
N ARG A 262 -9.58 -11.05 9.37
CA ARG A 262 -10.74 -11.50 10.12
C ARG A 262 -11.81 -10.42 10.16
N VAL A 263 -13.00 -10.75 9.64
CA VAL A 263 -14.20 -9.94 9.80
C VAL A 263 -14.86 -10.31 11.12
N HIS A 264 -14.76 -9.43 12.11
CA HIS A 264 -15.45 -9.54 13.39
C HIS A 264 -16.92 -9.16 13.21
N LYS A 265 -17.85 -9.89 13.87
CA LYS A 265 -19.29 -9.65 13.71
C LYS A 265 -19.84 -8.52 14.61
N ARG A 266 -19.22 -8.28 15.77
CA ARG A 266 -19.66 -7.27 16.76
C ARG A 266 -18.46 -6.77 17.60
N PRO A 267 -18.07 -5.49 17.49
CA PRO A 267 -18.44 -4.57 16.41
C PRO A 267 -18.04 -5.13 15.05
N LEU A 268 -18.70 -4.71 13.97
CA LEU A 268 -18.32 -5.09 12.61
C LEU A 268 -16.99 -4.43 12.26
N VAL A 269 -15.90 -5.18 12.32
CA VAL A 269 -14.52 -4.69 12.15
C VAL A 269 -13.71 -5.66 11.31
N LEU A 270 -12.94 -5.16 10.36
CA LEU A 270 -11.91 -5.93 9.68
C LEU A 270 -10.58 -5.79 10.44
N GLU A 271 -10.08 -6.91 10.95
CA GLU A 271 -8.72 -7.08 11.48
C GLU A 271 -7.84 -7.72 10.40
N ALA A 272 -6.56 -7.31 10.30
CA ALA A 272 -5.60 -7.95 9.40
C ALA A 272 -4.17 -7.94 9.97
N TRP A 273 -3.39 -8.96 9.65
CA TRP A 273 -1.97 -9.04 9.99
C TRP A 273 -1.22 -9.88 8.96
N HIS A 274 0.09 -9.68 8.91
CA HIS A 274 0.98 -10.42 8.03
C HIS A 274 1.82 -11.42 8.86
N VAL A 275 2.13 -12.56 8.27
CA VAL A 275 3.04 -13.58 8.80
C VAL A 275 4.06 -13.89 7.72
N ASN A 276 5.34 -13.65 8.01
CA ASN A 276 6.44 -13.90 7.09
C ASN A 276 6.85 -15.39 7.12
N GLN A 277 7.87 -15.75 6.33
CA GLN A 277 8.44 -17.11 6.27
C GLN A 277 8.89 -17.66 7.64
N THR A 278 9.37 -16.80 8.54
CA THR A 278 9.82 -17.18 9.89
C THR A 278 8.69 -17.31 10.92
N GLY A 279 7.43 -17.20 10.49
CA GLY A 279 6.26 -17.26 11.39
C GLY A 279 6.06 -15.99 12.23
N THR A 280 6.81 -14.91 11.96
CA THR A 280 6.75 -13.66 12.71
C THR A 280 5.53 -12.85 12.26
N ARG A 281 4.62 -12.58 13.21
CA ARG A 281 3.47 -11.69 13.02
C ARG A 281 3.92 -10.24 12.90
N SER A 282 3.33 -9.49 11.98
CA SER A 282 3.55 -8.05 11.85
C SER A 282 2.31 -7.30 11.37
N ALA A 283 2.26 -6.01 11.67
CA ALA A 283 1.31 -5.05 11.15
C ALA A 283 2.08 -3.81 10.69
N SER A 284 1.86 -3.35 9.47
CA SER A 284 2.60 -2.23 8.87
C SER A 284 1.66 -1.15 8.35
N LEU A 285 2.17 0.07 8.17
CA LEU A 285 1.41 1.17 7.59
C LEU A 285 1.01 0.87 6.14
N HIS A 286 1.86 0.16 5.40
CA HIS A 286 1.54 -0.34 4.07
C HIS A 286 0.32 -1.29 4.11
N LEU A 287 0.33 -2.29 5.00
CA LEU A 287 -0.83 -3.19 5.18
C LEU A 287 -2.08 -2.41 5.59
N ALA A 288 -1.95 -1.36 6.42
CA ALA A 288 -3.07 -0.50 6.78
C ALA A 288 -3.67 0.22 5.56
N GLY A 289 -2.86 0.78 4.67
CA GLY A 289 -3.32 1.40 3.43
C GLY A 289 -4.05 0.41 2.51
N VAL A 290 -3.49 -0.78 2.30
CA VAL A 290 -4.11 -1.85 1.49
C VAL A 290 -5.46 -2.27 2.08
N VAL A 291 -5.51 -2.56 3.39
CA VAL A 291 -6.71 -3.00 4.10
C VAL A 291 -7.80 -1.92 4.11
N GLN A 292 -7.44 -0.64 4.27
CA GLN A 292 -8.39 0.49 4.17
C GLN A 292 -9.01 0.57 2.78
N LYS A 293 -8.17 0.52 1.72
CA LYS A 293 -8.62 0.58 0.33
C LYS A 293 -9.58 -0.57 0.00
N ASP A 294 -9.26 -1.78 0.45
CA ASP A 294 -10.08 -2.97 0.24
C ASP A 294 -11.41 -2.90 1.00
N ALA A 295 -11.39 -2.44 2.25
CA ALA A 295 -12.59 -2.30 3.06
C ALA A 295 -13.56 -1.28 2.44
N ASN A 296 -13.07 -0.09 2.08
CA ASN A 296 -13.88 0.95 1.43
C ASN A 296 -14.45 0.49 0.08
N LYS A 297 -13.62 -0.13 -0.78
CA LYS A 297 -14.07 -0.70 -2.07
C LYS A 297 -15.10 -1.82 -1.88
N SER A 298 -14.98 -2.63 -0.82
CA SER A 298 -15.94 -3.71 -0.51
C SER A 298 -17.27 -3.15 0.01
N ILE A 299 -17.24 -2.09 0.82
CA ILE A 299 -18.43 -1.35 1.28
C ILE A 299 -19.15 -0.69 0.11
N GLU A 300 -18.42 -0.01 -0.79
CA GLU A 300 -18.98 0.61 -2.00
C GLU A 300 -19.71 -0.43 -2.87
N ARG A 301 -19.06 -1.58 -3.13
CA ARG A 301 -19.65 -2.69 -3.89
C ARG A 301 -20.86 -3.31 -3.20
N ALA A 302 -20.82 -3.46 -1.88
CA ALA A 302 -21.91 -4.04 -1.09
C ALA A 302 -23.18 -3.18 -1.16
N ASN A 303 -23.01 -1.86 -1.23
CA ASN A 303 -24.07 -0.86 -1.36
C ASN A 303 -24.45 -0.51 -2.81
N SER A 304 -23.80 -1.11 -3.81
CA SER A 304 -24.03 -0.79 -5.22
C SER A 304 -25.40 -1.27 -5.70
N TRP A 305 -26.11 -0.41 -6.46
CA TRP A 305 -27.43 -0.71 -7.04
C TRP A 305 -27.44 -2.00 -7.87
N PHE A 306 -26.33 -2.36 -8.53
CA PHE A 306 -26.23 -3.61 -9.30
C PHE A 306 -26.47 -4.87 -8.46
N ARG A 307 -26.19 -4.84 -7.14
CA ARG A 307 -26.51 -5.95 -6.21
C ARG A 307 -28.02 -6.03 -5.93
N MET A 308 -28.74 -4.89 -5.92
CA MET A 308 -30.19 -4.83 -5.71
C MET A 308 -30.99 -5.34 -6.92
N VAL A 309 -30.47 -5.23 -8.15
CA VAL A 309 -31.14 -5.68 -9.39
C VAL A 309 -31.00 -7.20 -9.62
N GLY A 310 -30.33 -7.93 -8.72
CA GLY A 310 -30.30 -9.39 -8.77
C GLY A 310 -29.41 -10.00 -9.85
N LEU A 311 -28.56 -9.20 -10.52
CA LEU A 311 -27.46 -9.68 -11.37
C LEU A 311 -26.31 -10.28 -10.52
N ARG A 312 -26.66 -11.24 -9.67
CA ARG A 312 -25.67 -12.09 -9.00
C ARG A 312 -24.98 -12.93 -10.07
N ARG A 313 -23.70 -12.68 -10.34
CA ARG A 313 -22.82 -13.81 -10.65
C ARG A 313 -22.93 -14.75 -9.43
N PRO A 314 -23.34 -16.02 -9.60
CA PRO A 314 -23.35 -16.94 -8.48
C PRO A 314 -21.90 -17.24 -8.11
N CYS A 315 -21.35 -16.49 -7.14
CA CYS A 315 -20.25 -17.00 -6.34
C CYS A 315 -20.78 -18.27 -5.66
N CYS A 316 -20.23 -19.42 -6.08
CA CYS A 316 -20.81 -20.72 -5.83
C CYS A 316 -21.11 -20.94 -4.33
N ALA A 317 -22.35 -21.34 -4.05
CA ALA A 317 -22.76 -22.13 -2.89
C ALA A 317 -22.20 -21.78 -1.49
N MET A 318 -22.01 -20.50 -1.11
CA MET A 318 -21.78 -20.13 0.31
C MET A 318 -22.95 -20.48 1.28
N ARG A 319 -24.00 -21.18 0.81
CA ARG A 319 -25.18 -21.60 1.59
C ARG A 319 -25.51 -23.10 1.45
N SER A 320 -24.49 -23.94 1.60
CA SER A 320 -24.63 -25.34 2.03
C SER A 320 -23.44 -25.67 2.96
N SER A 321 -23.60 -26.17 4.18
CA SER A 321 -24.74 -26.87 4.79
C SER A 321 -24.91 -26.51 6.27
N ALA A 322 -26.07 -25.95 6.64
CA ALA A 322 -26.55 -26.01 8.02
C ALA A 322 -27.33 -27.33 8.18
N GLY A 323 -26.70 -28.33 8.78
CA GLY A 323 -27.36 -29.60 9.08
C GLY A 323 -28.51 -29.42 10.07
N LEU A 324 -29.61 -30.13 9.81
CA LEU A 324 -30.64 -30.47 10.80
C LEU A 324 -30.19 -31.68 11.63
#